data_AF-A0A4V2PIE5-F1
#
_entry.id   AF-A0A4V2PIE5-F1
#
_cell.length_a   1.000
_cell.length_b   1.000
_cell.length_c   1.000
_cell.angle_alpha   90.00
_cell.angle_beta   90.00
_cell.angle_gamma   90.00
#
_symmetry.space_group_name_H-M   'P 1'
#
loop_
_entity.id
_entity.type
_entity.pdbx_description
1 polymer ?
#
loop_
_entity_poly.entity_id
_entity_poly.type
_entity_poly.pdbx_seq_one_letter_code
_entity_poly.pdbx_strand_id
1 'polypeptide(L)'
;MGHTPWLDDDEQRTWRAFLAANRLVSERVERQMQSESKMPQAYYEILVRLSEAPGRTLRMSELATSSLSSRSRVSHAVARMEEAGWIARTSCPTDRRGQMAALTDEGMSVLESAAPGHVTTVRATVFDALTRDQQHALREATEALVAHLSDGPLWLVDGESCDGEEADGCASA
;
A
#
# COMPACT_ATOMS: atom_id res chain seq x y z
N MET A 1 -19.18 -10.77 34.83
CA MET A 1 -18.21 -9.70 34.53
C MET A 1 -16.96 -10.38 33.98
N GLY A 2 -16.69 -10.25 32.70
CA GLY A 2 -15.51 -10.87 32.06
C GLY A 2 -14.24 -10.22 32.59
N HIS A 3 -13.30 -11.03 33.08
CA HIS A 3 -11.97 -10.56 33.47
C HIS A 3 -11.26 -10.09 32.20
N THR A 4 -10.88 -8.81 32.14
CA THR A 4 -10.07 -8.28 31.05
C THR A 4 -8.70 -8.97 31.08
N PRO A 5 -8.29 -9.69 30.02
CA PRO A 5 -6.94 -10.24 29.94
C PRO A 5 -5.97 -9.10 29.65
N TRP A 6 -5.34 -8.55 30.69
CA TRP A 6 -4.33 -7.51 30.54
C TRP A 6 -3.05 -8.09 29.95
N LEU A 7 -2.35 -7.27 29.17
CA LEU A 7 -1.03 -7.61 28.64
C LEU A 7 -0.02 -7.83 29.77
N ASP A 8 0.79 -8.86 29.67
CA ASP A 8 1.92 -9.07 30.56
C ASP A 8 3.03 -8.03 30.31
N ASP A 9 4.07 -8.05 31.16
CA ASP A 9 5.15 -7.06 31.08
C ASP A 9 5.95 -7.13 29.78
N ASP A 10 6.08 -8.31 29.17
CA ASP A 10 6.80 -8.49 27.91
C ASP A 10 5.95 -8.04 26.72
N GLU A 11 4.67 -8.40 26.72
CA GLU A 11 3.69 -7.95 25.74
C GLU A 11 3.58 -6.42 25.75
N GLN A 12 3.56 -5.78 26.93
CA GLN A 12 3.55 -4.32 27.03
C GLN A 12 4.80 -3.66 26.47
N ARG A 13 5.99 -4.23 26.74
CA ARG A 13 7.26 -3.72 26.19
C ARG A 13 7.26 -3.84 24.67
N THR A 14 6.89 -5.01 24.16
CA THR A 14 6.81 -5.28 22.72
C THR A 14 5.80 -4.36 22.04
N TRP A 15 4.62 -4.18 22.61
CA TRP A 15 3.58 -3.29 22.09
C TRP A 15 4.05 -1.83 22.00
N ARG A 16 4.65 -1.30 23.08
CA ARG A 16 5.17 0.07 23.09
C ARG A 16 6.31 0.27 22.10
N ALA A 17 7.22 -0.71 22.00
CA ALA A 17 8.32 -0.68 21.05
C ALA A 17 7.82 -0.69 19.60
N PHE A 18 6.85 -1.55 19.28
CA PHE A 18 6.21 -1.60 17.97
C PHE A 18 5.58 -0.25 17.60
N LEU A 19 4.76 0.33 18.49
CA LEU A 19 4.13 1.63 18.25
C LEU A 19 5.15 2.75 18.05
N ALA A 20 6.20 2.79 18.86
CA ALA A 20 7.26 3.79 18.74
C ALA A 20 8.04 3.64 17.43
N ALA A 21 8.43 2.42 17.07
CA ALA A 21 9.14 2.13 15.83
C ALA A 21 8.30 2.50 14.60
N ASN A 22 7.04 2.04 14.54
CA ASN A 22 6.12 2.36 13.46
C ASN A 22 6.00 3.88 13.25
N ARG A 23 5.78 4.62 14.34
CA ARG A 23 5.68 6.09 14.28
C ARG A 23 6.97 6.74 13.78
N LEU A 24 8.12 6.36 14.33
CA LEU A 24 9.41 6.97 13.98
C LEU A 24 9.79 6.69 12.53
N VAL A 25 9.56 5.48 12.04
CA VAL A 25 9.80 5.09 10.64
C VAL A 25 8.88 5.89 9.72
N SER A 26 7.57 5.88 9.94
CA SER A 26 6.61 6.61 9.11
C SER A 26 6.92 8.10 9.06
N GLU A 27 7.21 8.72 10.20
CA GLU A 27 7.57 10.14 10.25
C GLU A 27 8.88 10.44 9.49
N ARG A 28 9.87 9.55 9.53
CA ARG A 28 11.15 9.74 8.84
C ARG A 28 10.99 9.63 7.33
N VAL A 29 10.23 8.64 6.86
CA VAL A 29 9.93 8.44 5.43
C VAL A 29 9.07 9.59 4.90
N GLU A 30 7.98 9.94 5.58
CA GLU A 30 7.10 11.05 5.16
C GLU A 30 7.87 12.38 5.08
N ARG A 31 8.72 12.69 6.07
CA ARG A 31 9.56 13.89 6.03
C ARG A 31 10.51 13.90 4.83
N GLN A 32 11.15 12.77 4.52
CA GLN A 32 12.03 12.71 3.37
C GLN A 32 11.24 12.92 2.06
N MET A 33 10.16 12.16 1.87
CA MET A 33 9.28 12.24 0.69
C MET A 33 8.78 13.67 0.44
N GLN A 34 8.33 14.35 1.50
CA GLN A 34 7.86 15.73 1.42
C GLN A 34 8.99 16.73 1.13
N SER A 35 10.19 16.50 1.67
CA SER A 35 11.32 17.44 1.53
C SER A 35 12.01 17.35 0.17
N GLU A 36 12.25 16.13 -0.33
CA GLU A 36 13.05 15.86 -1.53
C GLU A 36 12.18 15.70 -2.77
N SER A 37 11.06 14.96 -2.66
CA SER A 37 10.19 14.63 -3.81
C SER A 37 8.93 15.50 -3.89
N LYS A 38 8.71 16.39 -2.90
CA LYS A 38 7.51 17.25 -2.77
C LYS A 38 6.19 16.48 -2.87
N MET A 39 6.20 15.21 -2.47
CA MET A 39 5.10 14.28 -2.64
C MET A 39 4.81 13.56 -1.31
N PRO A 40 3.54 13.42 -0.89
CA PRO A 40 3.17 12.61 0.26
C PRO A 40 3.54 11.14 0.06
N GLN A 41 3.92 10.40 1.11
CA GLN A 41 4.25 8.98 1.01
C GLN A 41 3.10 8.16 0.39
N ALA A 42 1.85 8.49 0.74
CA ALA A 42 0.67 7.82 0.20
C ALA A 42 0.54 7.93 -1.34
N TYR A 43 1.03 9.02 -1.94
CA TYR A 43 0.97 9.20 -3.40
C TYR A 43 2.05 8.35 -4.07
N TYR A 44 3.26 8.33 -3.49
CA TYR A 44 4.33 7.45 -3.93
C TYR A 44 3.92 5.97 -3.86
N GLU A 45 3.29 5.56 -2.77
CA GLU A 45 2.77 4.20 -2.59
C GLU A 45 1.72 3.79 -3.64
N ILE A 46 0.92 4.73 -4.13
CA ILE A 46 -0.01 4.50 -5.25
C ILE A 46 0.77 4.33 -6.56
N LEU A 47 1.76 5.19 -6.83
CA LEU A 47 2.59 5.09 -8.03
C LEU A 47 3.35 3.76 -8.08
N VAL A 48 3.93 3.32 -6.96
CA VAL A 48 4.61 2.01 -6.86
C VAL A 48 3.66 0.87 -7.21
N ARG A 49 2.47 0.83 -6.58
CA ARG A 49 1.47 -0.22 -6.84
C ARG A 49 1.03 -0.27 -8.29
N LEU A 50 0.80 0.90 -8.90
CA LEU A 50 0.48 0.97 -10.32
C LEU A 50 1.66 0.54 -11.18
N SER A 51 2.90 0.93 -10.85
CA SER A 51 4.08 0.57 -11.65
C SER A 51 4.35 -0.92 -11.71
N GLU A 52 3.98 -1.65 -10.66
CA GLU A 52 4.15 -3.11 -10.55
C GLU A 52 2.93 -3.88 -11.08
N ALA A 53 1.82 -3.20 -11.35
CA ALA A 53 0.62 -3.82 -11.91
C ALA A 53 0.79 -4.15 -13.40
N PRO A 54 0.20 -5.27 -13.88
CA PRO A 54 0.10 -5.54 -15.31
C PRO A 54 -0.51 -4.35 -16.06
N GLY A 55 0.15 -3.90 -17.13
CA GLY A 55 -0.29 -2.74 -17.90
C GLY A 55 -0.30 -1.42 -17.13
N ARG A 56 0.39 -1.36 -15.99
CA ARG A 56 0.47 -0.23 -15.07
C ARG A 56 -0.86 0.34 -14.60
N THR A 57 -1.85 -0.53 -14.50
CA THR A 57 -3.25 -0.15 -14.33
C THR A 57 -3.93 -1.03 -13.30
N LEU A 58 -4.74 -0.43 -12.43
CA LEU A 58 -5.56 -1.15 -11.42
C LEU A 58 -6.98 -0.59 -11.37
N ARG A 59 -7.97 -1.41 -11.00
CA ARG A 59 -9.29 -0.91 -10.63
C ARG A 59 -9.17 -0.06 -9.36
N MET A 60 -9.99 0.97 -9.24
CA MET A 60 -10.02 1.82 -8.03
C MET A 60 -10.31 1.02 -6.74
N SER A 61 -11.07 -0.08 -6.83
CA SER A 61 -11.32 -0.99 -5.70
C SER A 61 -10.08 -1.78 -5.30
N GLU A 62 -9.33 -2.30 -6.27
CA GLU A 62 -8.08 -3.05 -6.05
C GLU A 62 -7.00 -2.12 -5.51
N LEU A 63 -6.92 -0.89 -6.04
CA LEU A 63 -6.00 0.13 -5.55
C LEU A 63 -6.33 0.52 -4.09
N ALA A 64 -7.60 0.59 -3.71
CA ALA A 64 -8.01 0.83 -2.33
C ALA A 64 -7.62 -0.32 -1.39
N THR A 65 -7.91 -1.57 -1.78
CA THR A 65 -7.56 -2.76 -0.98
C THR A 65 -6.04 -2.88 -0.81
N SER A 66 -5.29 -2.83 -1.91
CA SER A 66 -3.82 -2.98 -1.87
C SER A 66 -3.13 -1.83 -1.14
N SER A 67 -3.67 -0.62 -1.14
CA SER A 67 -3.13 0.53 -0.40
C SER A 67 -3.58 0.62 1.06
N LEU A 68 -4.31 -0.39 1.58
CA LEU A 68 -4.89 -0.37 2.93
C LEU A 68 -5.66 0.93 3.24
N SER A 69 -6.30 1.49 2.21
CA SER A 69 -6.87 2.82 2.28
C SER A 69 -8.35 2.80 1.89
N SER A 70 -9.13 3.71 2.48
CA SER A 70 -10.55 3.78 2.14
C SER A 70 -10.73 4.20 0.68
N ARG A 71 -11.79 3.68 0.03
CA ARG A 71 -12.14 4.05 -1.36
C ARG A 71 -12.24 5.57 -1.55
N SER A 72 -12.76 6.28 -0.56
CA SER A 72 -12.85 7.75 -0.57
C SER A 72 -11.46 8.40 -0.55
N ARG A 73 -10.55 7.94 0.33
CA ARG A 73 -9.19 8.48 0.40
C ARG A 73 -8.41 8.24 -0.89
N VAL A 74 -8.51 7.04 -1.47
CA VAL A 74 -7.90 6.73 -2.77
C VAL A 74 -8.50 7.58 -3.88
N SER A 75 -9.82 7.74 -3.93
CA SER A 75 -10.47 8.59 -4.93
C SER A 75 -9.97 10.04 -4.87
N HIS A 76 -9.80 10.60 -3.68
CA HIS A 76 -9.25 11.94 -3.51
C HIS A 76 -7.77 12.03 -3.89
N ALA A 77 -6.96 11.03 -3.55
CA ALA A 77 -5.54 10.99 -3.93
C ALA A 77 -5.39 10.90 -5.46
N VAL A 78 -6.09 9.97 -6.09
CA VAL A 78 -6.07 9.77 -7.55
C VAL A 78 -6.54 11.01 -8.29
N ALA A 79 -7.58 11.71 -7.81
CA ALA A 79 -8.03 12.95 -8.44
C ALA A 79 -6.91 14.01 -8.47
N ARG A 80 -6.16 14.19 -7.38
CA ARG A 80 -5.03 15.13 -7.34
C ARG A 80 -3.84 14.67 -8.20
N MET A 81 -3.57 13.37 -8.21
CA MET A 81 -2.49 12.81 -9.04
C MET A 81 -2.83 12.89 -10.54
N GLU A 82 -4.12 12.84 -10.88
CA GLU A 82 -4.61 13.08 -12.25
C GLU A 82 -4.51 14.56 -12.63
N GLU A 83 -4.85 15.48 -11.74
CA GLU A 83 -4.60 16.92 -11.93
C GLU A 83 -3.11 17.23 -12.15
N ALA A 84 -2.22 16.48 -11.49
CA ALA A 84 -0.77 16.56 -11.67
C ALA A 84 -0.24 15.82 -12.92
N GLY A 85 -1.10 15.09 -13.64
CA GLY A 85 -0.74 14.34 -14.85
C GLY A 85 -0.03 13.01 -14.60
N TRP A 86 0.05 12.52 -13.36
CA TRP A 86 0.76 11.28 -13.00
C TRP A 86 -0.09 10.03 -13.21
N ILE A 87 -1.42 10.18 -13.16
CA ILE A 87 -2.40 9.11 -13.34
C ILE A 87 -3.44 9.57 -14.35
N ALA A 88 -3.96 8.64 -15.15
CA ALA A 88 -5.16 8.84 -15.95
C ALA A 88 -6.27 7.89 -15.46
N ARG A 89 -7.49 8.42 -15.24
CA ARG A 89 -8.66 7.57 -15.02
C ARG A 89 -9.33 7.18 -16.33
N THR A 90 -9.58 5.89 -16.50
CA THR A 90 -10.29 5.37 -17.67
C THR A 90 -11.47 4.51 -17.25
N SER A 91 -12.53 4.50 -18.07
CA SER A 91 -13.66 3.60 -17.86
C SER A 91 -13.22 2.17 -18.14
N CYS A 92 -13.61 1.22 -17.29
CA CYS A 92 -13.29 -0.19 -17.51
C CYS A 92 -14.01 -0.70 -18.78
N PRO A 93 -13.29 -1.31 -19.74
CA PRO A 93 -13.89 -1.78 -20.99
C PRO A 93 -14.96 -2.87 -20.80
N THR A 94 -14.81 -3.68 -19.76
CA THR A 94 -15.66 -4.85 -19.47
C THR A 94 -16.73 -4.57 -18.42
N ASP A 95 -16.60 -3.48 -17.65
CA ASP A 95 -17.57 -3.07 -16.64
C ASP A 95 -17.79 -1.56 -16.67
N ARG A 96 -18.95 -1.12 -17.17
CA ARG A 96 -19.33 0.30 -17.24
C ARG A 96 -19.42 0.99 -15.87
N ARG A 97 -19.40 0.24 -14.76
CA ARG A 97 -19.41 0.78 -13.39
C ARG A 97 -18.02 0.89 -12.77
N GLY A 98 -17.01 0.25 -13.36
CA GLY A 98 -15.64 0.25 -12.88
C GLY A 98 -14.81 1.41 -13.44
N GLN A 99 -14.07 2.09 -12.55
CA GLN A 99 -13.02 3.04 -12.95
C GLN A 99 -11.65 2.38 -12.75
N MET A 100 -10.78 2.55 -13.74
CA MET A 100 -9.38 2.15 -13.69
C MET A 100 -8.52 3.39 -13.42
N ALA A 101 -7.43 3.21 -12.68
CA ALA A 101 -6.34 4.18 -12.58
C ALA A 101 -5.13 3.61 -13.34
N ALA A 102 -4.62 4.37 -14.30
CA ALA A 102 -3.44 4.01 -15.08
C ALA A 102 -2.29 4.98 -14.80
N LEU A 103 -1.09 4.45 -14.55
CA LEU A 103 0.12 5.26 -14.43
C LEU A 103 0.51 5.84 -15.79
N THR A 104 0.74 7.16 -15.85
CA THR A 104 1.24 7.81 -17.07
C THR A 104 2.76 7.72 -17.15
N ASP A 105 3.33 8.04 -18.32
CA ASP A 105 4.79 8.14 -18.46
C ASP A 105 5.39 9.25 -17.58
N GLU A 106 4.66 10.36 -17.40
CA GLU A 106 5.05 11.42 -16.47
C GLU A 106 5.04 10.92 -15.02
N GLY A 107 4.01 10.15 -14.63
CA GLY A 107 3.94 9.52 -13.31
C GLY A 107 5.08 8.52 -13.08
N MET A 108 5.47 7.77 -14.11
CA MET A 108 6.61 6.86 -14.06
C MET A 108 7.92 7.63 -13.88
N SER A 109 8.13 8.72 -14.61
CA SER A 109 9.30 9.60 -14.46
C SER A 109 9.41 10.17 -13.04
N VAL A 110 8.28 10.62 -12.47
CA VAL A 110 8.22 11.09 -11.07
C VAL A 110 8.59 9.98 -10.10
N LEU A 111 8.06 8.77 -10.30
CA LEU A 111 8.37 7.60 -9.47
C LEU A 111 9.88 7.27 -9.52
N GLU A 112 10.46 7.18 -10.72
CA GLU A 112 11.87 6.89 -10.93
C GLU A 112 12.78 7.94 -10.28
N SER A 113 12.38 9.22 -10.33
CA SER A 113 13.13 10.30 -9.68
C SER A 113 13.09 10.23 -8.14
N ALA A 114 11.96 9.79 -7.57
CA ALA A 114 11.75 9.72 -6.12
C ALA A 114 12.33 8.44 -5.50
N ALA A 115 12.39 7.34 -6.25
CA ALA A 115 12.76 6.03 -5.75
C ALA A 115 14.15 5.96 -5.08
N PRO A 116 15.23 6.57 -5.61
CA PRO A 116 16.56 6.51 -4.98
C PRO A 116 16.59 7.11 -3.57
N GLY A 117 15.94 8.27 -3.38
CA GLY A 117 15.86 8.94 -2.08
C GLY A 117 15.02 8.12 -1.09
N HIS A 118 13.89 7.58 -1.55
CA HIS A 118 13.04 6.69 -0.75
C HIS A 118 13.79 5.44 -0.30
N VAL A 119 14.42 4.69 -1.21
CA VAL A 119 15.16 3.46 -0.91
C VAL A 119 16.32 3.72 0.05
N THR A 120 17.06 4.80 -0.15
CA THR A 120 18.17 5.18 0.75
C THR A 120 17.66 5.47 2.15
N THR A 121 16.52 6.17 2.26
CA THR A 121 15.90 6.50 3.55
C THR A 121 15.38 5.26 4.27
N VAL A 122 14.71 4.36 3.55
CA VAL A 122 14.20 3.10 4.09
C VAL A 122 15.37 2.21 4.57
N ARG A 123 16.44 2.11 3.78
CA ARG A 123 17.65 1.39 4.18
C ARG A 123 18.25 1.94 5.47
N ALA A 124 18.52 3.25 5.51
CA ALA A 124 19.14 3.89 6.67
C ALA A 124 18.27 3.83 7.92
N THR A 125 16.94 3.88 7.78
CA THR A 125 16.02 3.97 8.92
C THR A 125 15.66 2.59 9.49
N VAL A 126 15.58 1.56 8.64
CA VAL A 126 15.14 0.21 9.04
C VAL A 126 16.27 -0.80 8.92
N PHE A 127 16.81 -0.99 7.72
CA PHE A 127 17.66 -2.15 7.44
C PHE A 127 19.09 -2.01 7.98
N ASP A 128 19.65 -0.80 8.01
CA ASP A 128 20.99 -0.56 8.55
C ASP A 128 21.03 -0.63 10.09
N ALA A 129 19.86 -0.54 10.74
CA ALA A 129 19.72 -0.65 12.19
C ALA A 129 19.53 -2.10 12.68
N LEU A 130 19.29 -3.05 11.78
CA LEU A 130 18.90 -4.42 12.11
C LEU A 130 19.89 -5.45 11.55
N THR A 131 20.22 -6.47 12.35
CA THR A 131 20.92 -7.66 11.84
C THR A 131 20.03 -8.44 10.87
N ARG A 132 20.61 -9.35 10.08
CA ARG A 132 19.84 -10.20 9.16
C ARG A 132 18.80 -11.06 9.87
N ASP A 133 19.12 -11.58 11.06
CA ASP A 133 18.19 -12.37 11.85
C ASP A 133 17.03 -11.50 12.36
N GLN A 134 17.31 -10.26 12.79
CA GLN A 134 16.26 -9.32 13.18
C GLN A 134 15.38 -8.89 11.99
N GLN A 135 15.96 -8.73 10.80
CA GLN A 135 15.18 -8.46 9.59
C GLN A 135 14.24 -9.63 9.24
N HIS A 136 14.71 -10.87 9.43
CA HIS A 136 13.88 -12.07 9.26
C HIS A 136 12.71 -12.09 10.24
N ALA A 137 13.01 -11.92 11.53
CA ALA A 137 11.99 -11.91 12.58
C ALA A 137 10.97 -10.78 12.39
N LEU A 138 11.42 -9.60 11.95
CA LEU A 138 10.53 -8.49 11.60
C LEU A 138 9.59 -8.87 10.45
N ARG A 139 10.12 -9.46 9.37
CA ARG A 139 9.30 -9.90 8.24
C ARG A 139 8.26 -10.93 8.69
N GLU A 140 8.66 -11.99 9.39
CA GLU A 140 7.75 -13.03 9.85
C GLU A 140 6.63 -12.49 10.75
N ALA A 141 6.99 -11.64 11.73
CA ALA A 141 6.01 -11.05 12.64
C ALA A 141 5.04 -10.12 11.91
N THR A 142 5.54 -9.29 10.99
CA THR A 142 4.68 -8.34 10.26
C THR A 142 3.79 -9.02 9.22
N GLU A 143 4.29 -10.05 8.52
CA GLU A 143 3.47 -10.87 7.62
C GLU A 143 2.36 -11.61 8.36
N ALA A 144 2.65 -12.15 9.56
CA ALA A 144 1.63 -12.78 10.39
C ALA A 144 0.54 -11.80 10.84
N LEU A 145 0.92 -10.56 11.23
CA LEU A 145 -0.03 -9.50 11.58
C LEU A 145 -0.87 -9.07 10.38
N VAL A 146 -0.25 -8.92 9.21
CA VAL A 146 -0.95 -8.60 7.96
C VAL A 146 -1.98 -9.68 7.66
N ALA A 147 -1.57 -10.95 7.62
CA ALA A 147 -2.47 -12.07 7.33
C ALA A 147 -3.62 -12.18 8.34
N HIS A 148 -3.40 -11.78 9.59
CA HIS A 148 -4.44 -11.76 10.62
C HIS A 148 -5.43 -10.59 10.48
N LEU A 149 -4.99 -9.45 9.94
CA LEU A 149 -5.76 -8.20 9.93
C LEU A 149 -6.39 -7.85 8.58
N SER A 150 -5.93 -8.45 7.48
CA SER A 150 -6.42 -8.16 6.13
C SER A 150 -7.27 -9.30 5.57
N ASP A 151 -8.40 -8.94 4.95
CA ASP A 151 -9.29 -9.88 4.26
C ASP A 151 -8.82 -10.26 2.83
N GLY A 152 -7.61 -9.85 2.42
CA GLY A 152 -7.08 -10.08 1.07
C GLY A 152 -5.62 -9.68 0.91
N PRO A 153 -4.98 -10.03 -0.23
CA PRO A 153 -3.57 -9.77 -0.46
C PRO A 153 -3.27 -8.27 -0.49
N LEU A 154 -2.27 -7.84 0.29
CA LEU A 154 -1.85 -6.43 0.37
C LEU A 154 -0.90 -5.99 -0.73
N TRP A 155 -0.29 -6.96 -1.42
CA TRP A 155 0.55 -6.75 -2.58
C TRP A 155 -0.02 -7.50 -3.77
N LEU A 156 0.26 -7.02 -4.98
CA LEU A 156 -0.13 -7.75 -6.19
C LEU A 156 0.66 -9.06 -6.21
N VAL A 157 -0.04 -10.14 -5.85
CA VAL A 157 0.43 -11.49 -6.12
C VAL A 157 0.18 -11.72 -7.61
N ASP A 158 1.23 -12.14 -8.31
CA ASP A 158 1.33 -12.31 -9.76
C ASP A 158 0.01 -12.34 -10.54
N GLY A 159 -0.29 -11.26 -11.26
CA GLY A 159 -0.73 -11.34 -12.66
C GLY A 159 -2.01 -12.08 -13.05
N GLU A 160 -2.92 -12.48 -12.16
CA GLU A 160 -4.27 -12.90 -12.60
C GLU A 160 -5.15 -11.67 -12.84
N SER A 161 -4.96 -11.09 -14.03
CA SER A 161 -5.82 -10.06 -14.60
C SER A 161 -7.23 -10.60 -14.80
N CYS A 162 -8.23 -9.89 -14.28
CA CYS A 162 -9.60 -9.82 -14.81
C CYS A 162 -10.14 -11.09 -15.52
N ASP A 163 -10.15 -12.24 -14.85
CA ASP A 163 -11.09 -13.29 -15.20
C ASP A 163 -12.31 -13.17 -14.28
N GLY A 164 -13.46 -13.01 -14.93
CA GLY A 164 -14.72 -12.70 -14.27
C GLY A 164 -15.14 -13.84 -13.36
N GLU A 165 -15.31 -13.52 -12.07
CA GLU A 165 -15.97 -14.44 -11.17
C GLU A 165 -17.48 -14.29 -11.35
N GLU A 166 -18.03 -15.25 -12.11
CA GLU A 166 -19.45 -15.59 -12.15
C GLU A 166 -19.95 -15.84 -10.73
N ALA A 167 -20.72 -14.91 -10.18
CA ALA A 167 -21.64 -15.22 -9.09
C ALA A 167 -22.90 -15.85 -9.70
N ASP A 168 -22.81 -17.16 -9.85
CA ASP A 168 -23.91 -18.09 -10.09
C ASP A 168 -25.02 -17.86 -9.04
N GLY A 169 -26.29 -17.90 -9.47
CA GLY A 169 -27.41 -17.71 -8.55
C GLY A 169 -28.73 -17.21 -9.14
N CYS A 170 -29.01 -17.42 -10.42
CA CYS A 170 -30.39 -17.43 -10.92
C CYS A 170 -30.89 -18.88 -10.96
N ALA A 171 -31.33 -19.39 -9.81
CA ALA A 171 -32.17 -20.58 -9.80
C ALA A 171 -33.61 -20.15 -10.11
N SER A 172 -34.04 -20.51 -11.31
CA SER A 172 -35.41 -20.48 -11.81
C SER A 172 -36.36 -21.36 -11.00
N ALA A 173 -37.52 -20.82 -10.62
CA ALA A 173 -38.88 -21.37 -10.81
C ALA A 173 -39.87 -20.68 -9.85
#